data_AF-A0A1V3X0D5-F1
#
_entry.id   AF-A0A1V3X0D5-F1
#
_cell.length_a   1.000
_cell.length_b   1.000
_cell.length_c   1.000
_cell.angle_alpha   90.00
_cell.angle_beta   90.00
_cell.angle_gamma   90.00
#
_symmetry.space_group_name_H-M   'P 1'
#
loop_
_entity.id
_entity.type
_entity.pdbx_description
1 polymer ?
#
loop_
_entity_poly.entity_id
_entity_poly.type
_entity_poly.pdbx_seq_one_letter_code
_entity_poly.pdbx_strand_id
1 'polypeptide(L)'
;MATNSRRRRRRQRILAWVAAGALASVVALVIVAGVVMLRRQEAPPSAVPPGVLTPGPTTSHPRKPRPAFQDASCPDVQLIAVPGTWESSPQDNPLNPVQFPKALLLNVTGPISQQFPGSRVQTYTVPYTAQFHNPLSSDGQISYNQSRAEGTRAMVQAMTDMTNKCPLTSYVVVGFSQGAVIAGDVASDIGNGRGPVDDDLVLGVTLIADGRRQPGVGNDIPPSPPGEGAEVTLHEVPVLSGLGLTMTGARPGGFGALDSRTNEICAQGDLICAAPQEAFSPANLPTTLNTLAGGPVNRSTRCTPPPNSGTPTGSLLRNGR
;
A
#
# COMPACT_ATOMS: atom_id res chain seq x y z
N MET A 1 -11.29 -24.36 74.31
CA MET A 1 -11.45 -23.85 72.92
C MET A 1 -10.13 -23.28 72.33
N ALA A 2 -9.00 -24.00 72.38
CA ALA A 2 -7.70 -23.46 71.90
C ALA A 2 -7.03 -24.28 70.77
N THR A 3 -7.57 -25.46 70.44
CA THR A 3 -7.00 -26.40 69.46
C THR A 3 -7.47 -26.15 68.02
N ASN A 4 -8.67 -25.59 67.82
CA ASN A 4 -9.23 -25.35 66.48
C ASN A 4 -8.63 -24.14 65.74
N SER A 5 -8.14 -23.12 66.47
CA SER A 5 -7.56 -21.91 65.86
C SER A 5 -6.17 -22.15 65.26
N ARG A 6 -5.36 -23.03 65.87
CA ARG A 6 -4.03 -23.41 65.37
C ARG A 6 -4.11 -24.23 64.07
N ARG A 7 -5.10 -25.13 63.95
CA ARG A 7 -5.32 -25.96 62.75
C ARG A 7 -5.75 -25.12 61.53
N ARG A 8 -6.60 -24.10 61.75
CA ARG A 8 -7.07 -23.18 60.71
C ARG A 8 -5.95 -22.26 60.19
N ARG A 9 -5.11 -21.70 61.09
CA ARG A 9 -3.93 -20.91 60.69
C ARG A 9 -2.89 -21.75 59.93
N ARG A 10 -2.71 -23.02 60.29
CA ARG A 10 -1.79 -23.93 59.56
C ARG A 10 -2.30 -24.23 58.15
N ARG A 11 -3.60 -24.47 57.97
CA ARG A 11 -4.22 -24.64 56.64
C ARG A 11 -4.14 -23.39 55.77
N GLN A 12 -4.37 -22.20 56.33
CA GLN A 12 -4.25 -20.94 55.58
C GLN A 12 -2.81 -20.66 55.15
N ARG A 13 -1.82 -20.98 55.98
CA ARG A 13 -0.40 -20.88 55.60
C ARG A 13 -0.07 -21.86 54.47
N ILE A 14 -0.53 -23.11 54.56
CA ILE A 14 -0.32 -24.11 53.50
C ILE A 14 -0.95 -23.65 52.17
N LEU A 15 -2.18 -23.13 52.19
CA LEU A 15 -2.84 -22.58 51.00
C LEU A 15 -2.10 -21.37 50.41
N ALA A 16 -1.56 -20.48 51.25
CA ALA A 16 -0.76 -19.35 50.80
C ALA A 16 0.56 -19.80 50.16
N TRP A 17 1.23 -20.83 50.71
CA TRP A 17 2.44 -21.41 50.10
C TRP A 17 2.15 -22.12 48.77
N VAL A 18 1.02 -22.80 48.66
CA VAL A 18 0.58 -23.43 47.40
C VAL A 18 0.27 -22.38 46.33
N ALA A 19 -0.42 -21.29 46.69
CA ALA A 19 -0.72 -20.20 45.77
C ALA A 19 0.55 -19.46 45.31
N ALA A 20 1.50 -19.22 46.22
CA ALA A 20 2.79 -18.63 45.88
C ALA A 20 3.63 -19.52 44.94
N GLY A 21 3.62 -20.85 45.18
CA GLY A 21 4.26 -21.84 44.32
C GLY A 21 3.66 -21.90 42.92
N ALA A 22 2.33 -21.86 42.81
CA ALA A 22 1.64 -21.81 41.52
C ALA A 22 1.98 -20.55 40.71
N LEU A 23 2.00 -19.38 41.36
CA LEU A 23 2.34 -18.12 40.68
C LEU A 23 3.81 -18.10 40.20
N ALA A 24 4.74 -18.57 41.04
CA ALA A 24 6.15 -18.69 40.66
C ALA A 24 6.35 -19.64 39.46
N SER A 25 5.56 -20.72 39.40
CA SER A 25 5.61 -21.69 38.31
C SER A 25 5.11 -21.10 36.98
N VAL A 26 4.04 -20.30 37.02
CA VAL A 26 3.52 -19.59 35.84
C VAL A 26 4.53 -18.55 35.34
N VAL A 27 5.13 -17.77 36.24
CA VAL A 27 6.16 -16.78 35.87
C VAL A 27 7.38 -17.47 35.24
N ALA A 28 7.84 -18.58 35.81
CA ALA A 28 8.94 -19.37 35.24
C ALA A 28 8.59 -19.91 33.83
N LEU A 29 7.36 -20.38 33.62
CA LEU A 29 6.91 -20.84 32.30
C LEU A 29 6.86 -19.71 31.26
N VAL A 30 6.42 -18.51 31.65
CA VAL A 30 6.41 -17.33 30.76
C VAL A 30 7.83 -16.90 30.41
N ILE A 31 8.75 -16.91 31.38
CA ILE A 31 10.16 -16.59 31.13
C ILE A 31 10.79 -17.63 30.20
N VAL A 32 10.56 -18.93 30.43
CA VAL A 32 11.07 -20.00 29.57
C VAL A 32 10.48 -19.90 28.16
N ALA A 33 9.18 -19.64 28.02
CA ALA A 33 8.54 -19.44 26.72
C ALA A 33 9.10 -18.21 25.98
N GLY A 34 9.32 -17.10 26.70
CA GLY A 34 9.95 -15.89 26.17
C GLY A 34 11.39 -16.14 25.70
N VAL A 35 12.20 -16.85 26.51
CA VAL A 35 13.57 -17.23 26.14
C VAL A 35 13.60 -18.21 24.96
N VAL A 36 12.67 -19.16 24.88
CA VAL A 36 12.58 -20.08 23.74
C VAL A 36 12.13 -19.35 22.46
N MET A 37 11.21 -18.38 22.55
CA MET A 37 10.86 -17.55 21.39
C MET A 37 12.03 -16.65 20.95
N LEU A 38 12.74 -16.02 21.88
CA LEU A 38 13.90 -15.18 21.58
C LEU A 38 15.06 -16.00 21.00
N ARG A 39 15.27 -17.25 21.46
CA ARG A 39 16.28 -18.16 20.90
C ARG A 39 15.88 -18.79 19.57
N ARG A 40 14.58 -18.82 19.22
CA ARG A 40 14.10 -19.26 17.90
C ARG A 40 14.19 -18.17 16.82
N GLN A 41 14.53 -16.94 17.19
CA GLN A 41 14.82 -15.85 16.25
C GLN A 41 16.27 -15.88 15.73
N GLU A 42 16.91 -17.07 15.70
CA GLU A 42 18.11 -17.23 14.88
C GLU A 42 17.75 -16.82 13.44
N ALA A 43 18.32 -15.68 13.03
CA ALA A 43 18.20 -15.17 11.68
C ALA A 43 18.57 -16.30 10.70
N PRO A 44 17.86 -16.43 9.56
CA PRO A 44 18.25 -17.39 8.54
C PRO A 44 19.72 -17.18 8.19
N PRO A 45 20.51 -18.26 8.01
CA PRO A 45 21.94 -18.12 7.72
C PRO A 45 22.10 -17.28 6.46
N SER A 46 22.65 -16.07 6.63
CA SER A 46 23.00 -15.20 5.53
C SER A 46 24.09 -15.89 4.71
N ALA A 47 23.78 -16.21 3.46
CA ALA A 47 24.69 -16.85 2.51
C ALA A 47 25.73 -15.88 1.94
N VAL A 48 26.24 -14.94 2.73
CA VAL A 48 27.26 -13.97 2.31
C VAL A 48 28.47 -14.08 3.23
N PRO A 49 29.61 -14.61 2.74
CA PRO A 49 30.87 -14.54 3.45
C PRO A 49 31.28 -13.08 3.67
N PRO A 50 31.78 -12.70 4.85
CA PRO A 50 32.32 -11.37 5.07
C PRO A 50 33.62 -11.22 4.28
N GLY A 51 33.64 -10.37 3.25
CA GLY A 51 34.90 -9.99 2.58
C GLY A 51 34.90 -9.80 1.06
N VAL A 52 33.77 -9.73 0.37
CA VAL A 52 33.76 -9.36 -1.06
C VAL A 52 33.49 -7.87 -1.19
N LEU A 53 34.47 -7.12 -1.68
CA LEU A 53 34.32 -5.74 -2.12
C LEU A 53 33.18 -5.71 -3.16
N THR A 54 32.07 -5.06 -2.82
CA THR A 54 30.91 -4.93 -3.72
C THR A 54 31.32 -4.11 -4.94
N PRO A 55 31.17 -4.64 -6.17
CA PRO A 55 31.04 -3.77 -7.34
C PRO A 55 29.85 -2.82 -7.08
N GLY A 56 29.92 -1.58 -7.58
CA GLY A 56 28.82 -0.62 -7.48
C GLY A 56 27.50 -1.18 -8.02
N PRO A 57 26.35 -0.52 -7.76
CA PRO A 57 25.03 -1.04 -8.10
C PRO A 57 24.87 -1.15 -9.63
N THR A 58 25.21 -2.30 -10.19
CA THR A 58 24.80 -2.71 -11.53
C THR A 58 23.49 -3.48 -11.38
N THR A 59 22.37 -2.76 -11.37
CA THR A 59 21.01 -3.30 -11.27
C THR A 59 20.53 -3.89 -12.61
N SER A 60 21.32 -4.75 -13.25
CA SER A 60 20.81 -5.50 -14.41
C SER A 60 20.37 -6.88 -13.95
N HIS A 61 19.14 -6.97 -13.43
CA HIS A 61 18.47 -8.26 -13.40
C HIS A 61 18.25 -8.74 -14.86
N PRO A 62 18.33 -10.04 -15.15
CA PRO A 62 18.14 -10.56 -16.50
C PRO A 62 16.74 -10.18 -17.04
N ARG A 63 16.69 -9.56 -18.22
CA ARG A 63 15.45 -9.22 -18.91
C ARG A 63 14.96 -10.35 -19.78
N LYS A 64 13.65 -10.44 -19.99
CA LYS A 64 13.07 -11.44 -20.89
C LYS A 64 13.36 -11.06 -22.36
N PRO A 65 13.78 -12.02 -23.21
CA PRO A 65 13.88 -11.77 -24.65
C PRO A 65 12.53 -11.31 -25.20
N ARG A 66 12.54 -10.25 -26.02
CA ARG A 66 11.35 -9.67 -26.65
C ARG A 66 11.43 -9.81 -28.19
N PRO A 67 10.29 -9.98 -28.87
CA PRO A 67 10.24 -9.99 -30.33
C PRO A 67 10.59 -8.61 -30.90
N ALA A 68 11.01 -8.54 -32.16
CA ALA A 68 11.31 -7.27 -32.83
C ALA A 68 10.05 -6.45 -33.19
N PHE A 69 8.90 -7.12 -33.26
CA PHE A 69 7.60 -6.52 -33.60
C PHE A 69 6.49 -7.27 -32.87
N GLN A 70 5.31 -6.66 -32.79
CA GLN A 70 4.10 -7.27 -32.24
C GLN A 70 2.90 -6.94 -33.14
N ASP A 71 1.74 -7.54 -32.85
CA ASP A 71 0.52 -7.31 -33.62
C ASP A 71 0.07 -5.84 -33.57
N ALA A 72 -0.47 -5.31 -34.68
CA ALA A 72 -0.90 -3.92 -34.78
C ALA A 72 -2.13 -3.59 -33.91
N SER A 73 -2.85 -4.59 -33.41
CA SER A 73 -3.94 -4.42 -32.44
C SER A 73 -3.45 -4.18 -31.01
N CYS A 74 -2.15 -4.38 -30.74
CA CYS A 74 -1.56 -4.10 -29.45
C CYS A 74 -1.44 -2.60 -29.21
N PRO A 75 -1.84 -2.11 -28.03
CA PRO A 75 -1.62 -0.71 -27.70
C PRO A 75 -0.13 -0.44 -27.49
N ASP A 76 0.36 0.73 -27.92
CA ASP A 76 1.76 1.12 -27.62
C ASP A 76 2.00 1.21 -26.11
N VAL A 77 1.02 1.77 -25.38
CA VAL A 77 1.05 1.94 -23.93
C VAL A 77 -0.24 1.43 -23.30
N GLN A 78 -0.13 0.68 -22.20
CA GLN A 78 -1.25 0.44 -21.29
C GLN A 78 -1.10 1.33 -20.05
N LEU A 79 -2.08 2.21 -19.82
CA LEU A 79 -2.18 2.98 -18.59
C LEU A 79 -3.01 2.17 -17.60
N ILE A 80 -2.38 1.70 -16.54
CA ILE A 80 -3.02 0.95 -15.46
C ILE A 80 -3.37 1.92 -14.32
N ALA A 81 -4.65 2.07 -14.06
CA ALA A 81 -5.17 2.83 -12.93
C ALA A 81 -5.66 1.87 -11.84
N VAL A 82 -5.19 2.04 -10.62
CA VAL A 82 -5.64 1.24 -9.46
C VAL A 82 -6.43 2.16 -8.52
N PRO A 83 -7.78 2.08 -8.52
CA PRO A 83 -8.62 2.96 -7.71
C PRO A 83 -8.39 2.80 -6.21
N GLY A 84 -8.88 3.77 -5.44
CA GLY A 84 -8.87 3.69 -3.97
C GLY A 84 -9.98 2.81 -3.41
N THR A 85 -10.04 2.73 -2.08
CA THR A 85 -11.13 2.06 -1.36
C THR A 85 -12.47 2.69 -1.75
N TRP A 86 -13.46 1.85 -2.08
CA TRP A 86 -14.82 2.19 -2.53
C TRP A 86 -14.90 2.91 -3.87
N GLU A 87 -13.87 2.73 -4.71
CA GLU A 87 -13.81 3.31 -6.05
C GLU A 87 -13.69 2.24 -7.16
N SER A 88 -13.81 0.96 -6.81
CA SER A 88 -13.81 -0.17 -7.76
C SER A 88 -14.71 -1.30 -7.28
N SER A 89 -14.96 -2.24 -8.20
CA SER A 89 -15.69 -3.48 -7.96
C SER A 89 -15.18 -4.57 -8.92
N PRO A 90 -15.20 -5.86 -8.57
CA PRO A 90 -14.81 -6.94 -9.48
C PRO A 90 -15.76 -7.06 -10.69
N GLN A 91 -16.93 -6.43 -10.64
CA GLN A 91 -17.90 -6.40 -11.73
C GLN A 91 -17.76 -5.17 -12.63
N ASP A 92 -16.91 -4.20 -12.30
CA ASP A 92 -16.73 -3.01 -13.15
C ASP A 92 -15.97 -3.38 -14.44
N ASN A 93 -16.27 -2.66 -15.52
CA ASN A 93 -15.57 -2.88 -16.78
C ASN A 93 -14.22 -2.15 -16.75
N PRO A 94 -13.08 -2.86 -16.82
CA PRO A 94 -11.77 -2.22 -16.71
C PRO A 94 -11.46 -1.23 -17.83
N LEU A 95 -12.08 -1.39 -19.01
CA LEU A 95 -11.89 -0.50 -20.17
C LEU A 95 -12.91 0.64 -20.21
N ASN A 96 -13.95 0.58 -19.37
CA ASN A 96 -14.99 1.60 -19.27
C ASN A 96 -15.57 1.63 -17.85
N PRO A 97 -14.79 2.10 -16.85
CA PRO A 97 -15.20 2.10 -15.45
C PRO A 97 -16.31 3.13 -15.19
N VAL A 98 -17.52 2.66 -14.89
CA VAL A 98 -18.70 3.53 -14.75
C VAL A 98 -19.43 3.37 -13.42
N GLN A 99 -19.12 2.33 -12.64
CA GLN A 99 -19.84 2.06 -11.38
C GLN A 99 -19.57 3.12 -10.32
N PHE A 100 -18.37 3.71 -10.33
CA PHE A 100 -17.92 4.70 -9.34
C PHE A 100 -17.58 6.02 -10.02
N PRO A 101 -18.58 6.82 -10.45
CA PRO A 101 -18.35 8.05 -11.23
C PRO A 101 -17.60 9.15 -10.45
N LYS A 102 -17.41 8.98 -9.14
CA LYS A 102 -16.65 9.89 -8.27
C LYS A 102 -15.24 9.38 -7.96
N ALA A 103 -14.84 8.23 -8.50
CA ALA A 103 -13.50 7.69 -8.30
C ALA A 103 -12.44 8.69 -8.74
N LEU A 104 -11.45 8.95 -7.89
CA LEU A 104 -10.48 10.03 -8.09
C LEU A 104 -9.76 9.90 -9.45
N LEU A 105 -9.33 8.68 -9.78
CA LEU A 105 -8.51 8.40 -10.95
C LEU A 105 -9.26 8.52 -12.29
N LEU A 106 -10.59 8.62 -12.29
CA LEU A 106 -11.35 8.94 -13.51
C LEU A 106 -11.02 10.33 -14.05
N ASN A 107 -10.57 11.25 -13.19
CA ASN A 107 -10.07 12.56 -13.61
C ASN A 107 -8.72 12.48 -14.35
N VAL A 108 -8.06 11.31 -14.32
CA VAL A 108 -6.83 11.04 -15.08
C VAL A 108 -7.16 10.17 -16.30
N THR A 109 -7.82 9.04 -16.12
CA THR A 109 -8.08 8.08 -17.20
C THR A 109 -9.09 8.59 -18.22
N GLY A 110 -10.12 9.33 -17.79
CA GLY A 110 -11.14 9.90 -18.67
C GLY A 110 -10.56 10.90 -19.70
N PRO A 111 -9.84 11.94 -19.28
CA PRO A 111 -9.20 12.86 -20.23
C PRO A 111 -8.18 12.19 -21.15
N ILE A 112 -7.42 11.21 -20.65
CA ILE A 112 -6.42 10.49 -21.47
C ILE A 112 -7.10 9.66 -22.56
N SER A 113 -8.18 8.94 -22.25
CA SER A 113 -8.91 8.14 -23.24
C SER A 113 -9.61 9.01 -24.30
N GLN A 114 -9.89 10.28 -24.01
CA GLN A 114 -10.40 11.26 -24.98
C GLN A 114 -9.30 11.87 -25.85
N GLN A 115 -8.08 12.02 -25.31
CA GLN A 115 -6.95 12.65 -26.01
C GLN A 115 -6.20 11.69 -26.93
N PHE A 116 -6.18 10.39 -26.62
CA PHE A 116 -5.44 9.39 -27.37
C PHE A 116 -6.36 8.27 -27.87
N PRO A 117 -6.14 7.77 -29.10
CA PRO A 117 -6.82 6.56 -29.54
C PRO A 117 -6.35 5.35 -28.71
N GLY A 118 -7.22 4.36 -28.54
CA GLY A 118 -6.92 3.15 -27.76
C GLY A 118 -5.74 2.32 -28.28
N SER A 119 -5.38 2.47 -29.56
CA SER A 119 -4.16 1.88 -30.14
C SER A 119 -2.88 2.55 -29.66
N ARG A 120 -2.94 3.82 -29.23
CA ARG A 120 -1.80 4.54 -28.65
C ARG A 120 -1.73 4.35 -27.15
N VAL A 121 -2.85 4.59 -26.46
CA VAL A 121 -2.94 4.39 -25.01
C VAL A 121 -4.24 3.65 -24.68
N GLN A 122 -4.13 2.42 -24.18
CA GLN A 122 -5.25 1.72 -23.59
C GLN A 122 -5.30 2.02 -22.09
N THR A 123 -6.34 2.73 -21.65
CA THR A 123 -6.62 2.89 -20.22
C THR A 123 -7.29 1.64 -19.66
N TYR A 124 -6.73 1.11 -18.58
CA TYR A 124 -7.22 -0.08 -17.88
C TYR A 124 -7.34 0.24 -16.38
N THR A 125 -8.55 0.24 -15.85
CA THR A 125 -8.82 0.46 -14.43
C THR A 125 -9.02 -0.88 -13.74
N VAL A 126 -8.22 -1.20 -12.72
CA VAL A 126 -8.22 -2.52 -12.08
C VAL A 126 -9.57 -2.80 -11.40
N PRO A 127 -10.31 -3.83 -11.82
CA PRO A 127 -11.58 -4.21 -11.21
C PRO A 127 -11.28 -5.16 -10.04
N TYR A 128 -11.56 -4.69 -8.82
CA TYR A 128 -11.34 -5.46 -7.60
C TYR A 128 -12.27 -4.96 -6.49
N THR A 129 -12.39 -5.72 -5.41
CA THR A 129 -13.36 -5.43 -4.34
C THR A 129 -13.20 -4.06 -3.69
N ALA A 130 -11.97 -3.54 -3.58
CA ALA A 130 -11.69 -2.19 -3.08
C ALA A 130 -12.38 -1.85 -1.74
N GLN A 131 -12.36 -2.76 -0.78
CA GLN A 131 -13.01 -2.58 0.51
C GLN A 131 -12.00 -2.43 1.66
N PHE A 132 -12.51 -1.90 2.77
CA PHE A 132 -11.80 -1.80 4.03
C PHE A 132 -12.81 -2.05 5.14
N HIS A 133 -12.79 -3.25 5.72
CA HIS A 133 -13.56 -3.57 6.91
C HIS A 133 -13.07 -2.77 8.12
N ASN A 134 -13.96 -1.99 8.75
CA ASN A 134 -13.68 -1.39 10.05
C ASN A 134 -14.06 -2.38 11.16
N PRO A 135 -13.10 -2.90 11.95
CA PRO A 135 -13.35 -3.92 12.98
C PRO A 135 -14.28 -3.46 14.11
N LEU A 136 -14.53 -2.16 14.22
CA LEU A 136 -15.46 -1.57 15.20
C LEU A 136 -16.90 -1.46 14.66
N SER A 137 -17.14 -1.90 13.43
CA SER A 137 -18.42 -1.78 12.74
C SER A 137 -18.91 -3.12 12.18
N SER A 138 -20.21 -3.22 11.92
CA SER A 138 -20.83 -4.35 11.22
C SER A 138 -21.12 -3.98 9.75
N ASP A 139 -20.09 -3.57 9.02
CA ASP A 139 -20.22 -3.05 7.64
C ASP A 139 -20.36 -4.14 6.56
N GLY A 140 -20.10 -5.42 6.90
CA GLY A 140 -20.19 -6.56 5.98
C GLY A 140 -19.11 -6.58 4.89
N GLN A 141 -18.06 -5.75 5.03
CA GLN A 141 -16.98 -5.65 4.05
C GLN A 141 -15.92 -6.75 4.25
N ILE A 142 -15.16 -7.04 3.19
CA ILE A 142 -13.94 -7.83 3.33
C ILE A 142 -12.82 -7.03 4.01
N SER A 143 -11.88 -7.74 4.62
CA SER A 143 -10.72 -7.10 5.28
C SER A 143 -9.84 -6.35 4.27
N TYR A 144 -9.13 -5.33 4.77
CA TYR A 144 -8.14 -4.59 3.97
C TYR A 144 -7.10 -5.54 3.36
N ASN A 145 -6.61 -6.50 4.14
CA ASN A 145 -5.63 -7.50 3.68
C ASN A 145 -6.16 -8.31 2.48
N GLN A 146 -7.41 -8.78 2.55
CA GLN A 146 -8.03 -9.52 1.45
C GLN A 146 -8.21 -8.64 0.21
N SER A 147 -8.73 -7.42 0.40
CA SER A 147 -8.98 -6.48 -0.69
C SER A 147 -7.68 -6.06 -1.40
N ARG A 148 -6.63 -5.72 -0.66
CA ARG A 148 -5.31 -5.41 -1.21
C ARG A 148 -4.74 -6.60 -1.97
N ALA A 149 -4.76 -7.79 -1.38
CA ALA A 149 -4.23 -8.99 -2.04
C ALA A 149 -5.00 -9.33 -3.33
N GLU A 150 -6.32 -9.12 -3.36
CA GLU A 150 -7.13 -9.27 -4.56
C GLU A 150 -6.75 -8.24 -5.64
N GLY A 151 -6.67 -6.96 -5.28
CA GLY A 151 -6.28 -5.90 -6.21
C GLY A 151 -4.87 -6.08 -6.78
N THR A 152 -3.90 -6.51 -5.95
CA THR A 152 -2.55 -6.88 -6.43
C THR A 152 -2.61 -8.03 -7.43
N ARG A 153 -3.35 -9.11 -7.13
CA ARG A 153 -3.50 -10.23 -8.09
C ARG A 153 -4.15 -9.77 -9.40
N ALA A 154 -5.20 -8.95 -9.33
CA ALA A 154 -5.89 -8.44 -10.52
C ALA A 154 -4.98 -7.55 -11.38
N MET A 155 -4.21 -6.65 -10.76
CA MET A 155 -3.24 -5.80 -11.46
C MET A 155 -2.13 -6.64 -12.12
N VAL A 156 -1.51 -7.56 -11.37
CA VAL A 156 -0.43 -8.42 -11.88
C VAL A 156 -0.94 -9.31 -13.01
N GLN A 157 -2.16 -9.85 -12.88
CA GLN A 157 -2.80 -10.63 -13.95
C GLN A 157 -3.00 -9.79 -15.20
N ALA A 158 -3.54 -8.57 -15.09
CA ALA A 158 -3.74 -7.68 -16.23
C ALA A 158 -2.43 -7.32 -16.95
N MET A 159 -1.36 -7.03 -16.20
CA MET A 159 -0.03 -6.78 -16.76
C MET A 159 0.54 -8.04 -17.44
N THR A 160 0.36 -9.19 -16.82
CA THR A 160 0.84 -10.48 -17.36
C THR A 160 0.11 -10.81 -18.66
N ASP A 161 -1.21 -10.64 -18.70
CA ASP A 161 -2.02 -10.88 -19.90
C ASP A 161 -1.65 -9.92 -21.02
N MET A 162 -1.45 -8.63 -20.71
CA MET A 162 -1.00 -7.65 -21.69
C MET A 162 0.39 -7.98 -22.21
N THR A 163 1.37 -8.27 -21.36
CA THR A 163 2.73 -8.60 -21.81
C THR A 163 2.79 -9.92 -22.59
N ASN A 164 1.97 -10.91 -22.24
CA ASN A 164 1.89 -12.16 -22.98
C ASN A 164 1.30 -11.96 -24.39
N LYS A 165 0.30 -11.07 -24.51
CA LYS A 165 -0.33 -10.74 -25.79
C LYS A 165 0.52 -9.76 -26.62
N CYS A 166 1.12 -8.79 -25.96
CA CYS A 166 1.77 -7.61 -26.51
C CYS A 166 3.11 -7.34 -25.79
N PRO A 167 4.18 -8.09 -26.10
CA PRO A 167 5.44 -8.06 -25.36
C PRO A 167 6.22 -6.74 -25.42
N LEU A 168 5.85 -5.83 -26.32
CA LEU A 168 6.46 -4.51 -26.52
C LEU A 168 5.59 -3.37 -25.98
N THR A 169 4.39 -3.64 -25.47
CA THR A 169 3.56 -2.63 -24.82
C THR A 169 4.25 -2.11 -23.56
N SER A 170 4.38 -0.79 -23.47
CA SER A 170 4.91 -0.11 -22.29
C SER A 170 3.78 0.21 -21.30
N TYR A 171 4.13 0.51 -20.05
CA TYR A 171 3.18 0.72 -18.96
C TYR A 171 3.35 2.09 -18.33
N VAL A 172 2.22 2.74 -18.06
CA VAL A 172 2.12 3.87 -17.12
C VAL A 172 1.23 3.39 -15.98
N VAL A 173 1.66 3.59 -14.73
CA VAL A 173 0.90 3.13 -13.58
C VAL A 173 0.50 4.31 -12.71
N VAL A 174 -0.77 4.36 -12.32
CA VAL A 174 -1.28 5.33 -11.35
C VAL A 174 -2.12 4.62 -10.30
N GLY A 175 -1.91 4.96 -9.02
CA GLY A 175 -2.68 4.39 -7.92
C GLY A 175 -3.12 5.46 -6.94
N PHE A 176 -4.27 5.25 -6.29
CA PHE A 176 -4.77 6.13 -5.23
C PHE A 176 -5.07 5.36 -3.94
N SER A 177 -4.62 5.84 -2.78
CA SER A 177 -4.91 5.28 -1.45
C SER A 177 -4.58 3.77 -1.37
N GLN A 178 -5.57 2.90 -1.18
CA GLN A 178 -5.37 1.43 -1.26
C GLN A 178 -4.74 1.00 -2.59
N GLY A 179 -5.19 1.59 -3.70
CA GLY A 179 -4.61 1.36 -5.02
C GLY A 179 -3.20 1.92 -5.18
N ALA A 180 -2.83 2.98 -4.46
CA ALA A 180 -1.45 3.48 -4.43
C ALA A 180 -0.51 2.49 -3.72
N VAL A 181 -0.96 1.89 -2.62
CA VAL A 181 -0.21 0.81 -1.95
C VAL A 181 0.00 -0.37 -2.92
N ILE A 182 -1.07 -0.84 -3.57
CA ILE A 182 -1.03 -1.94 -4.55
C ILE A 182 -0.07 -1.61 -5.71
N ALA A 183 -0.24 -0.45 -6.34
CA ALA A 183 0.57 -0.03 -7.47
C ALA A 183 2.05 0.13 -7.08
N GLY A 184 2.33 0.68 -5.90
CA GLY A 184 3.68 0.83 -5.40
C GLY A 184 4.34 -0.49 -5.02
N ASP A 185 3.58 -1.48 -4.52
CA ASP A 185 4.10 -2.82 -4.29
C ASP A 185 4.50 -3.50 -5.60
N VAL A 186 3.65 -3.42 -6.63
CA VAL A 186 3.97 -3.97 -7.96
C VAL A 186 5.14 -3.20 -8.60
N ALA A 187 5.23 -1.88 -8.42
CA ALA A 187 6.38 -1.10 -8.86
C ALA A 187 7.67 -1.51 -8.15
N SER A 188 7.61 -1.79 -6.84
CA SER A 188 8.74 -2.33 -6.08
C SER A 188 9.18 -3.68 -6.65
N ASP A 189 8.23 -4.56 -6.97
CA ASP A 189 8.53 -5.86 -7.57
C ASP A 189 9.21 -5.73 -8.93
N ILE A 190 8.65 -4.91 -9.84
CA ILE A 190 9.22 -4.68 -11.17
C ILE A 190 10.63 -4.08 -11.07
N GLY A 191 10.78 -3.02 -10.28
CA GLY A 191 12.06 -2.31 -10.15
C GLY A 191 13.18 -3.14 -9.51
N ASN A 192 12.80 -4.20 -8.79
CA ASN A 192 13.74 -5.16 -8.20
C ASN A 192 13.80 -6.49 -8.98
N GLY A 193 13.29 -6.54 -10.22
CA GLY A 193 13.41 -7.71 -11.09
C GLY A 193 12.54 -8.91 -10.68
N ARG A 194 11.50 -8.70 -9.85
CA ARG A 194 10.54 -9.73 -9.41
C ARG A 194 9.34 -9.86 -10.37
N GLY A 195 9.26 -9.01 -11.39
CA GLY A 195 8.21 -9.00 -12.39
C GLY A 195 6.97 -8.20 -11.97
N PRO A 196 5.84 -8.30 -12.69
CA PRO A 196 5.58 -9.27 -13.77
C PRO A 196 6.25 -8.93 -15.12
N VAL A 197 6.66 -7.67 -15.30
CA VAL A 197 7.29 -7.15 -16.51
C VAL A 197 8.72 -6.69 -16.22
N ASP A 198 9.51 -6.49 -17.28
CA ASP A 198 10.84 -5.90 -17.15
C ASP A 198 10.71 -4.39 -16.83
N ASP A 199 11.66 -3.87 -16.04
CA ASP A 199 11.63 -2.49 -15.55
C ASP A 199 11.59 -1.43 -16.67
N ASP A 200 12.23 -1.71 -17.80
CA ASP A 200 12.34 -0.78 -18.94
C ASP A 200 11.03 -0.59 -19.70
N LEU A 201 10.04 -1.47 -19.50
CA LEU A 201 8.70 -1.28 -20.05
C LEU A 201 7.85 -0.32 -19.23
N VAL A 202 8.23 -0.02 -17.98
CA VAL A 202 7.48 0.93 -17.14
C VAL A 202 8.01 2.35 -17.36
N LEU A 203 7.20 3.18 -18.03
CA LEU A 203 7.54 4.57 -18.37
C LEU A 203 7.53 5.48 -17.13
N GLY A 204 6.63 5.20 -16.19
CA GLY A 204 6.53 5.95 -14.95
C GLY A 204 5.38 5.45 -14.07
N VAL A 205 5.51 5.72 -12.77
CA VAL A 205 4.54 5.37 -11.75
C VAL A 205 4.20 6.63 -10.96
N THR A 206 2.92 6.86 -10.65
CA THR A 206 2.50 7.94 -9.75
C THR A 206 1.55 7.39 -8.70
N LEU A 207 1.89 7.58 -7.44
CA LEU A 207 1.17 7.09 -6.28
C LEU A 207 0.60 8.29 -5.53
N ILE A 208 -0.72 8.30 -5.34
CA ILE A 208 -1.44 9.38 -4.66
C ILE A 208 -1.94 8.83 -3.34
N ALA A 209 -1.57 9.47 -2.23
CA ALA A 209 -1.92 9.03 -0.88
C ALA A 209 -1.46 7.59 -0.56
N ASP A 210 -0.21 7.25 -0.88
CA ASP A 210 0.36 5.94 -0.57
C ASP A 210 0.54 5.70 0.93
N GLY A 211 -0.14 4.68 1.45
CA GLY A 211 -0.02 4.22 2.84
C GLY A 211 1.37 3.73 3.22
N ARG A 212 2.24 3.46 2.24
CA ARG A 212 3.63 2.99 2.42
C ARG A 212 4.70 4.01 1.98
N ARG A 213 4.31 5.27 1.77
CA ARG A 213 5.23 6.36 1.40
C ARG A 213 6.38 6.45 2.41
N GLN A 214 7.60 6.65 1.92
CA GLN A 214 8.79 6.88 2.73
C GLN A 214 9.62 8.03 2.12
N PRO A 215 10.04 9.03 2.91
CA PRO A 215 10.97 10.05 2.45
C PRO A 215 12.25 9.42 1.87
N GLY A 216 12.65 9.85 0.68
CA GLY A 216 13.86 9.36 0.00
C GLY A 216 13.71 8.04 -0.75
N VAL A 217 12.49 7.50 -0.87
CA VAL A 217 12.18 6.37 -1.76
C VAL A 217 11.13 6.83 -2.77
N GLY A 218 11.50 6.88 -4.04
CA GLY A 218 10.75 7.58 -5.08
C GLY A 218 10.88 9.10 -5.02
N ASN A 219 10.24 9.78 -5.97
CA ASN A 219 10.27 11.22 -6.11
C ASN A 219 9.13 11.85 -5.30
N ASP A 220 9.44 12.53 -4.20
CA ASP A 220 8.49 13.38 -3.48
C ASP A 220 8.11 14.59 -4.35
N ILE A 221 6.88 14.63 -4.86
CA ILE A 221 6.39 15.73 -5.70
C ILE A 221 5.98 16.91 -4.81
N PRO A 222 6.61 18.10 -4.94
CA PRO A 222 6.25 19.24 -4.09
C PRO A 222 4.86 19.81 -4.39
N PRO A 223 4.14 20.34 -3.37
CA PRO A 223 4.51 20.33 -1.95
C PRO A 223 4.33 18.93 -1.34
N SER A 224 5.37 18.45 -0.62
CA SER A 224 5.35 17.14 0.03
C SER A 224 5.48 17.32 1.55
N PRO A 225 4.49 16.86 2.35
CA PRO A 225 4.53 16.98 3.81
C PRO A 225 5.62 16.07 4.41
N PRO A 226 6.20 16.44 5.56
CA PRO A 226 7.10 15.53 6.28
C PRO A 226 6.34 14.30 6.80
N GLY A 227 7.08 13.23 7.09
CA GLY A 227 6.54 12.00 7.64
C GLY A 227 6.41 10.87 6.61
N GLU A 228 5.93 9.74 7.10
CA GLU A 228 5.82 8.49 6.35
C GLU A 228 4.35 8.07 6.23
N GLY A 229 4.07 7.07 5.40
CA GLY A 229 2.76 6.46 5.34
C GLY A 229 2.39 5.73 6.64
N ALA A 230 1.10 5.57 6.87
CA ALA A 230 0.55 4.92 8.06
C ALA A 230 1.05 3.48 8.21
N GLU A 231 1.24 2.74 7.11
CA GLU A 231 1.74 1.36 7.19
C GLU A 231 3.21 1.26 7.60
N VAL A 232 3.99 2.33 7.39
CA VAL A 232 5.38 2.41 7.83
C VAL A 232 5.42 2.79 9.30
N THR A 233 4.72 3.87 9.64
CA THR A 233 4.61 4.40 11.00
C THR A 233 4.06 3.35 11.98
N LEU A 234 3.08 2.55 11.55
CA LEU A 234 2.36 1.57 12.38
C LEU A 234 2.83 0.13 12.19
N HIS A 235 3.97 -0.08 11.54
CA HIS A 235 4.47 -1.42 11.25
C HIS A 235 4.59 -2.30 12.51
N GLU A 236 4.97 -1.69 13.64
CA GLU A 236 5.17 -2.38 14.92
C GLU A 236 3.89 -2.52 15.77
N VAL A 237 2.70 -2.26 15.23
CA VAL A 237 1.43 -2.38 15.96
C VAL A 237 0.74 -3.71 15.64
N PRO A 238 1.02 -4.80 16.39
CA PRO A 238 0.57 -6.15 16.04
C PRO A 238 -0.95 -6.34 16.09
N VAL A 239 -1.66 -5.53 16.88
CA VAL A 239 -3.12 -5.60 17.02
C VAL A 239 -3.82 -5.41 15.68
N LEU A 240 -3.31 -4.53 14.81
CA LEU A 240 -3.92 -4.22 13.52
C LEU A 240 -3.88 -5.42 12.56
N SER A 241 -2.79 -6.20 12.60
CA SER A 241 -2.69 -7.42 11.79
C SER A 241 -3.72 -8.47 12.19
N GLY A 242 -4.00 -8.61 13.49
CA GLY A 242 -5.05 -9.51 13.98
C GLY A 242 -6.47 -9.09 13.59
N LEU A 243 -6.65 -7.82 13.21
CA LEU A 243 -7.91 -7.24 12.78
C LEU A 243 -8.07 -7.19 11.24
N GLY A 244 -7.13 -7.75 10.48
CA GLY A 244 -7.22 -7.81 9.02
C GLY A 244 -6.77 -6.55 8.28
N LEU A 245 -6.04 -5.65 8.95
CA LEU A 245 -5.40 -4.47 8.36
C LEU A 245 -3.92 -4.41 8.76
N THR A 246 -3.12 -5.31 8.18
CA THR A 246 -1.68 -5.41 8.48
C THR A 246 -0.94 -4.19 7.94
N MET A 247 -0.15 -3.56 8.80
CA MET A 247 0.73 -2.44 8.46
C MET A 247 2.06 -3.01 7.96
N THR A 248 2.25 -3.01 6.64
CA THR A 248 3.31 -3.83 6.01
C THR A 248 4.70 -3.21 6.03
N GLY A 249 4.88 -2.02 6.64
CA GLY A 249 6.19 -1.40 6.79
C GLY A 249 6.77 -0.88 5.49
N ALA A 250 8.08 -0.66 5.49
CA ALA A 250 8.83 -0.25 4.31
C ALA A 250 8.80 -1.30 3.18
N ARG A 251 8.77 -0.84 1.91
CA ARG A 251 8.88 -1.74 0.75
C ARG A 251 10.30 -2.33 0.65
N PRO A 252 10.46 -3.67 0.59
CA PRO A 252 11.77 -4.29 0.43
C PRO A 252 12.46 -3.87 -0.88
N GLY A 253 13.62 -3.22 -0.77
CA GLY A 253 14.38 -2.71 -1.92
C GLY A 253 13.82 -1.43 -2.54
N GLY A 254 12.88 -0.75 -1.87
CA GLY A 254 12.23 0.45 -2.39
C GLY A 254 11.61 0.21 -3.77
N PHE A 255 11.72 1.18 -4.67
CA PHE A 255 11.29 1.03 -6.06
C PHE A 255 12.40 0.55 -7.01
N GLY A 256 13.60 0.23 -6.50
CA GLY A 256 14.71 -0.29 -7.29
C GLY A 256 15.03 0.54 -8.54
N ALA A 257 15.11 -0.10 -9.70
CA ALA A 257 15.35 0.57 -10.99
C ALA A 257 14.22 1.53 -11.42
N LEU A 258 13.03 1.48 -10.81
CA LEU A 258 11.92 2.41 -11.05
C LEU A 258 11.95 3.64 -10.15
N ASP A 259 12.89 3.75 -9.21
CA ASP A 259 12.89 4.81 -8.19
C ASP A 259 12.85 6.21 -8.79
N SER A 260 13.72 6.52 -9.76
CA SER A 260 13.77 7.82 -10.43
C SER A 260 12.54 8.15 -11.27
N ARG A 261 11.64 7.20 -11.50
CA ARG A 261 10.41 7.35 -12.30
C ARG A 261 9.14 6.98 -11.52
N THR A 262 9.25 6.82 -10.21
CA THR A 262 8.12 6.61 -9.31
C THR A 262 7.89 7.87 -8.51
N ASN A 263 6.70 8.45 -8.62
CA ASN A 263 6.36 9.73 -8.03
C ASN A 263 5.38 9.54 -6.88
N GLU A 264 5.62 10.20 -5.76
CA GLU A 264 4.78 10.20 -4.58
C GLU A 264 4.09 11.55 -4.42
N ILE A 265 2.76 11.55 -4.35
CA ILE A 265 1.93 12.72 -4.11
C ILE A 265 1.18 12.52 -2.80
N CYS A 266 1.45 13.36 -1.82
CA CYS A 266 0.79 13.34 -0.52
C CYS A 266 0.36 14.76 -0.11
N ALA A 267 -0.87 14.90 0.38
CA ALA A 267 -1.36 16.18 0.86
C ALA A 267 -1.02 16.39 2.34
N GLN A 268 -0.73 17.65 2.72
CA GLN A 268 -0.57 18.00 4.13
C GLN A 268 -1.83 17.66 4.93
N GLY A 269 -1.67 16.89 6.01
CA GLY A 269 -2.77 16.45 6.88
C GLY A 269 -3.42 15.12 6.49
N ASP A 270 -3.05 14.53 5.35
CA ASP A 270 -3.49 13.18 4.99
C ASP A 270 -2.76 12.13 5.82
N LEU A 271 -3.44 11.59 6.83
CA LEU A 271 -2.88 10.59 7.75
C LEU A 271 -2.61 9.23 7.10
N ILE A 272 -3.02 9.00 5.84
CA ILE A 272 -2.66 7.79 5.11
C ILE A 272 -1.19 7.84 4.69
N CYS A 273 -0.73 8.94 4.10
CA CYS A 273 0.60 9.08 3.48
C CYS A 273 1.56 10.02 4.22
N ALA A 274 1.06 10.76 5.22
CA ALA A 274 1.82 11.66 6.09
C ALA A 274 1.32 11.49 7.53
N ALA A 275 1.69 10.36 8.12
CA ALA A 275 1.19 9.84 9.38
C ALA A 275 2.22 10.13 10.49
N PRO A 276 2.01 11.11 11.39
CA PRO A 276 2.91 11.34 12.51
C PRO A 276 2.71 10.26 13.58
N GLN A 277 3.78 9.85 14.27
CA GLN A 277 3.75 8.82 15.32
C GLN A 277 2.71 9.13 16.41
N GLU A 278 2.52 10.41 16.73
CA GLU A 278 1.60 10.89 17.76
C GLU A 278 0.12 10.70 17.38
N ALA A 279 -0.20 10.61 16.08
CA ALA A 279 -1.58 10.39 15.63
C ALA A 279 -2.11 9.02 16.07
N PHE A 280 -1.25 8.08 16.46
CA PHE A 280 -1.60 6.68 16.66
C PHE A 280 -1.39 6.15 18.08
N SER A 281 -1.37 7.03 19.07
CA SER A 281 -1.39 6.62 20.49
C SER A 281 -2.60 5.71 20.80
N PRO A 282 -2.53 4.81 21.80
CA PRO A 282 -3.66 3.96 22.19
C PRO A 282 -4.95 4.73 22.50
N ALA A 283 -4.83 5.98 22.99
CA ALA A 283 -5.97 6.87 23.23
C ALA A 283 -6.66 7.32 21.94
N ASN A 284 -5.94 7.40 20.83
CA ASN A 284 -6.42 7.86 19.53
C ASN A 284 -6.83 6.71 18.61
N LEU A 285 -6.65 5.45 19.02
CA LEU A 285 -6.88 4.27 18.16
C LEU A 285 -8.27 4.22 17.50
N PRO A 286 -9.40 4.53 18.18
CA PRO A 286 -10.71 4.60 17.51
C PRO A 286 -10.77 5.69 16.43
N THR A 287 -10.19 6.88 16.71
CA THR A 287 -10.11 8.00 15.77
C THR A 287 -9.23 7.67 14.58
N THR A 288 -8.11 6.99 14.83
CA THR A 288 -7.21 6.40 13.83
C THR A 288 -7.95 5.46 12.91
N LEU A 289 -8.65 4.46 13.46
CA LEU A 289 -9.37 3.47 12.66
C LEU A 289 -10.44 4.14 11.79
N ASN A 290 -11.15 5.13 12.33
CA ASN A 290 -12.10 5.93 11.56
C ASN A 290 -11.42 6.80 10.47
N THR A 291 -10.21 7.29 10.71
CA THR A 291 -9.47 8.08 9.72
C THR A 291 -8.92 7.20 8.60
N LEU A 292 -8.35 6.03 8.94
CA LEU A 292 -7.91 4.99 8.00
C LEU A 292 -9.09 4.46 7.17
N ALA A 293 -10.26 4.29 7.80
CA ALA A 293 -11.52 3.95 7.13
C ALA A 293 -12.19 5.17 6.45
N GLY A 294 -11.43 6.11 5.88
CA GLY A 294 -11.98 7.16 5.02
C GLY A 294 -12.65 8.34 5.72
N GLY A 295 -12.18 8.72 6.90
CA GLY A 295 -12.58 9.94 7.61
C GLY A 295 -12.39 11.23 6.79
N PRO A 296 -12.97 12.36 7.22
CA PRO A 296 -13.25 13.54 6.38
C PRO A 296 -12.05 14.19 5.68
N VAL A 297 -10.81 14.01 6.17
CA VAL A 297 -9.60 14.56 5.50
C VAL A 297 -9.33 13.85 4.17
N ASN A 298 -9.69 12.57 4.07
CA ASN A 298 -9.47 11.71 2.90
C ASN A 298 -10.33 12.10 1.67
N ARG A 299 -11.38 12.91 1.87
CA ARG A 299 -12.26 13.43 0.79
C ARG A 299 -11.79 14.73 0.16
N SER A 300 -10.77 15.38 0.72
CA SER A 300 -10.38 16.75 0.34
C SER A 300 -9.26 16.82 -0.70
N THR A 301 -8.81 15.69 -1.25
CA THR A 301 -7.81 15.62 -2.35
C THR A 301 -8.34 16.12 -3.71
N ARG A 302 -9.32 17.03 -3.71
CA ARG A 302 -9.51 17.91 -4.85
C ARG A 302 -8.34 18.88 -4.88
N CYS A 303 -7.31 18.51 -5.64
CA CYS A 303 -6.21 19.40 -6.01
C CYS A 303 -6.81 20.74 -6.47
N THR A 304 -6.66 21.77 -5.64
CA THR A 304 -6.95 23.14 -6.05
C THR A 304 -5.82 23.55 -7.00
N PRO A 305 -6.11 24.02 -8.22
CA PRO A 305 -5.07 24.56 -9.08
C PRO A 305 -4.43 25.76 -8.37
N PRO A 306 -3.10 25.98 -8.53
CA PRO A 306 -2.44 27.13 -7.92
C PRO A 306 -3.11 28.42 -8.39
N PRO A 307 -3.31 29.41 -7.50
CA PRO A 307 -3.81 30.72 -7.89
C PRO A 307 -2.67 31.44 -8.59
N ASN A 308 -2.51 31.23 -9.91
CA ASN A 308 -1.85 32.11 -10.91
C ASN A 308 -1.35 31.36 -12.16
N SER A 309 -2.20 30.56 -12.82
CA SER A 309 -2.05 30.34 -14.26
C SER A 309 -3.02 31.27 -14.98
N GLY A 310 -2.57 32.49 -15.26
CA GLY A 310 -3.34 33.47 -16.03
C GLY A 310 -3.60 32.93 -17.44
N THR A 311 -4.84 32.54 -17.70
CA THR A 311 -5.35 32.34 -19.06
C THR A 311 -5.60 33.72 -19.67
N PRO A 312 -5.01 34.07 -20.83
CA PRO A 312 -5.46 35.24 -21.56
C PRO A 312 -6.87 34.94 -22.07
N THR A 313 -7.84 35.70 -21.58
CA THR A 313 -9.20 35.73 -22.11
C THR A 313 -9.17 36.24 -23.55
N GLY A 314 -9.20 35.31 -24.50
CA GLY A 314 -9.50 35.59 -25.90
C GLY A 314 -10.97 35.94 -26.06
N SER A 315 -11.32 37.20 -25.77
CA SER A 315 -12.58 37.80 -26.19
C SER A 315 -12.50 38.08 -27.70
N LEU A 316 -13.04 37.16 -28.50
CA LEU A 316 -13.36 37.43 -29.90
C LEU A 316 -14.88 37.45 -30.05
N LEU A 317 -15.37 38.68 -29.89
CA LEU A 317 -16.65 39.23 -30.31
C LEU A 317 -17.34 38.44 -31.42
N ARG A 318 -18.45 37.78 -31.06
CA ARG A 318 -19.58 37.54 -31.96
C ARG A 318 -20.66 38.55 -31.57
N ASN A 319 -20.77 39.64 -32.32
CA ASN A 319 -22.03 40.37 -32.47
C ASN A 319 -22.31 40.49 -33.96
N GLY A 320 -23.49 40.02 -34.35
CA GLY A 320 -24.06 40.28 -35.67
C GLY A 320 -24.80 41.62 -35.65
N ARG A 321 -24.71 42.30 -36.80
CA ARG A 321 -25.22 43.65 -37.15
C ARG A 321 -24.34 44.81 -36.72
#